data_AF-R6HZ37-F1
#
_entry.id   AF-R6HZ37-F1
#
_cell.length_a   1.000
_cell.length_b   1.000
_cell.length_c   1.000
_cell.angle_alpha   90.00
_cell.angle_beta   90.00
_cell.angle_gamma   90.00
#
_symmetry.space_group_name_H-M   'P 1'
#
loop_
_entity.id
_entity.type
_entity.pdbx_description
1 polymer ?
#
loop_
_entity_poly.entity_id
_entity_poly.type
_entity_poly.pdbx_seq_one_letter_code
_entity_poly.pdbx_strand_id
1 'polypeptide(L)'
;MKAKKTIRVIITAVVIVGAMAAAFALGASGKFSMVNPHDRLVGVLITTQPWPDGEDRVYAEYVDGEYVFNGIDGIACFASMDDNTLCTHVDDAMTDASVDLHSVNDDAEEVTINATLYLSSSSACIVQRNPVYQTASGAVYVVAGDGAEYRGEGLSGNFSLSDSVKRYEGGKTMTYGTYLNVAVKIIAEPEKIEVSQFEADGRLISLEYYAPGALPDSIDSAAAYIVVGTVSQSGTNYELFQSGDEAITALYCREDGVCVQQSCAVNRSVEK
;
A
#
# COMPACT_ATOMS: atom_id res chain seq x y z
N MET A 1 9.25 68.68 22.39
CA MET A 1 9.47 68.56 20.93
C MET A 1 9.38 67.09 20.55
N LYS A 2 8.38 66.75 19.73
CA LYS A 2 8.09 65.39 19.25
C LYS A 2 8.92 65.06 18.00
N ALA A 3 9.40 63.81 17.96
CA ALA A 3 9.55 62.88 16.84
C ALA A 3 10.11 63.35 15.46
N LYS A 4 11.13 62.63 14.97
CA LYS A 4 10.99 61.62 13.89
C LYS A 4 12.34 60.93 13.66
N LYS A 5 12.46 59.64 13.98
CA LYS A 5 13.52 58.77 13.44
C LYS A 5 12.89 57.93 12.33
N THR A 6 13.30 58.21 11.10
CA THR A 6 12.89 57.53 9.88
C THR A 6 13.41 56.10 9.89
N ILE A 7 12.51 55.11 9.91
CA ILE A 7 12.85 53.70 9.68
C ILE A 7 12.91 53.50 8.16
N ARG A 8 14.10 53.18 7.64
CA ARG A 8 14.26 52.65 6.29
C ARG A 8 14.07 51.14 6.36
N VAL A 9 12.96 50.66 5.80
CA VAL A 9 12.74 49.23 5.57
C VAL A 9 13.61 48.83 4.38
N ILE A 10 14.64 48.02 4.61
CA ILE A 10 15.40 47.35 3.56
C ILE A 10 14.67 46.04 3.30
N ILE A 11 13.98 45.95 2.17
CA ILE A 11 13.41 44.69 1.66
C ILE A 11 14.59 43.91 1.08
N THR A 12 15.17 43.02 1.87
CA THR A 12 16.14 42.04 1.39
C THR A 12 15.37 41.00 0.57
N ALA A 13 15.47 41.09 -0.75
CA ALA A 13 15.06 40.01 -1.65
C ALA A 13 15.95 38.79 -1.36
N VAL A 14 15.38 37.78 -0.71
CA VAL A 14 16.01 36.47 -0.58
C VAL A 14 15.81 35.75 -1.91
N VAL A 15 16.83 35.78 -2.75
CA VAL A 15 16.98 34.82 -3.86
C VAL A 15 17.19 33.46 -3.20
N ILE A 16 16.14 32.62 -3.21
CA ILE A 16 16.26 31.22 -2.80
C ILE A 16 17.01 30.50 -3.93
N VAL A 17 18.33 30.48 -3.78
CA VAL A 17 19.23 29.61 -4.54
C VAL A 17 18.96 28.17 -4.10
N GLY A 18 18.66 27.31 -5.08
CA GLY A 18 18.58 25.85 -5.06
C GLY A 18 18.67 25.15 -3.70
N ALA A 19 17.52 24.77 -3.15
CA ALA A 19 17.47 23.66 -2.21
C ALA A 19 17.55 22.35 -3.00
N MET A 20 18.72 21.69 -2.96
CA MET A 20 18.77 20.24 -3.01
C MET A 20 17.75 19.72 -2.02
N ALA A 21 16.72 19.01 -2.49
CA ALA A 21 15.96 18.13 -1.63
C ALA A 21 16.89 16.97 -1.27
N ALA A 22 17.56 17.10 -0.13
CA ALA A 22 18.18 15.98 0.55
C ALA A 22 17.05 15.06 1.00
N ALA A 23 16.81 13.99 0.24
CA ALA A 23 16.07 12.85 0.73
C ALA A 23 16.78 12.33 2.00
N PHE A 24 16.09 12.41 3.14
CA PHE A 24 16.54 11.79 4.37
C PHE A 24 16.29 10.28 4.25
N ALA A 25 17.14 9.59 3.48
CA ALA A 25 17.27 8.13 3.53
C ALA A 25 18.56 7.83 4.31
N LEU A 26 18.44 7.75 5.63
CA LEU A 26 19.45 7.13 6.48
C LEU A 26 19.49 5.64 6.13
N GLY A 27 20.31 5.27 5.14
CA GLY A 27 20.66 3.87 4.88
C GLY A 27 20.74 3.39 3.43
N ALA A 28 21.07 4.20 2.43
CA ALA A 28 21.26 3.69 1.05
C ALA A 28 22.62 4.13 0.46
N SER A 29 23.68 3.37 0.71
CA SER A 29 24.95 3.53 0.01
C SER A 29 24.92 2.76 -1.31
N GLY A 30 24.83 3.46 -2.45
CA GLY A 30 25.28 2.97 -3.76
C GLY A 30 24.26 2.89 -4.90
N LYS A 31 22.95 2.74 -4.64
CA LYS A 31 21.95 2.43 -5.70
C LYS A 31 21.31 3.65 -6.39
N PHE A 32 21.53 4.86 -5.89
CA PHE A 32 20.87 6.09 -6.40
C PHE A 32 21.35 6.52 -7.81
N SER A 33 22.46 5.99 -8.31
CA SER A 33 23.03 6.35 -9.62
C SER A 33 22.26 5.78 -10.83
N MET A 34 21.23 4.96 -10.60
CA MET A 34 20.63 4.11 -11.63
C MET A 34 19.24 4.57 -12.08
N VAL A 35 18.61 5.42 -11.28
CA VAL A 35 17.32 6.04 -11.59
C VAL A 35 17.58 7.29 -12.41
N ASN A 36 16.87 7.45 -13.53
CA ASN A 36 16.90 8.72 -14.24
C ASN A 36 16.18 9.76 -13.37
N PRO A 37 16.79 10.90 -13.02
CA PRO A 37 16.16 11.92 -12.16
C PRO A 37 14.89 12.54 -12.76
N HIS A 38 14.55 12.21 -14.00
CA HIS A 38 13.32 12.62 -14.68
C HIS A 38 12.21 11.57 -14.64
N ASP A 39 12.50 10.35 -14.18
CA ASP A 39 11.51 9.28 -14.04
C ASP A 39 10.78 9.45 -12.69
N ARG A 40 9.46 9.25 -12.71
CA ARG A 40 8.60 9.49 -11.55
C ARG A 40 8.53 8.24 -10.69
N LEU A 41 8.80 8.34 -9.39
CA LEU A 41 8.42 7.27 -8.44
C LEU A 41 6.91 7.08 -8.50
N VAL A 42 6.43 5.86 -8.70
CA VAL A 42 5.00 5.55 -8.79
C VAL A 42 4.52 4.59 -7.70
N GLY A 43 5.43 4.01 -6.92
CA GLY A 43 5.10 3.20 -5.74
C GLY A 43 6.17 2.16 -5.44
N VAL A 44 5.75 0.97 -5.03
CA VAL A 44 6.65 -0.12 -4.63
C VAL A 44 6.19 -1.47 -5.20
N LEU A 45 7.15 -2.34 -5.46
CA LEU A 45 6.97 -3.77 -5.63
C LEU A 45 7.65 -4.46 -4.46
N ILE A 46 6.87 -5.09 -3.59
CA ILE A 46 7.40 -5.77 -2.41
C ILE A 46 7.75 -7.20 -2.76
N THR A 47 8.95 -7.66 -2.41
CA THR A 47 9.33 -9.06 -2.61
C THR A 47 9.76 -9.69 -1.30
N THR A 48 9.46 -10.98 -1.13
CA THR A 48 9.97 -11.81 -0.03
C THR A 48 11.24 -12.56 -0.41
N GLN A 49 11.55 -12.59 -1.72
CA GLN A 49 12.74 -13.19 -2.29
C GLN A 49 13.82 -12.13 -2.57
N PRO A 50 15.12 -12.53 -2.58
CA PRO A 50 16.21 -11.66 -3.00
C PRO A 50 16.00 -11.13 -4.42
N TRP A 51 16.55 -9.95 -4.67
CA TRP A 51 16.58 -9.37 -6.00
C TRP A 51 17.37 -10.27 -6.99
N PRO A 52 16.93 -10.43 -8.25
CA PRO A 52 17.63 -11.26 -9.22
C PRO A 52 19.08 -10.83 -9.46
N ASP A 53 19.99 -11.79 -9.57
CA ASP A 53 21.41 -11.52 -9.81
C ASP A 53 21.64 -10.89 -11.19
N GLY A 54 22.47 -9.84 -11.24
CA GLY A 54 22.96 -9.24 -12.48
C GLY A 54 21.99 -8.27 -13.19
N GLU A 55 20.79 -8.06 -12.66
CA GLU A 55 19.84 -7.07 -13.14
C GLU A 55 19.82 -5.85 -12.22
N ASP A 56 19.97 -4.66 -12.78
CA ASP A 56 19.95 -3.42 -11.99
C ASP A 56 18.55 -2.78 -11.94
N ARG A 57 17.77 -3.00 -12.99
CA ARG A 57 16.37 -2.60 -13.11
C ARG A 57 15.64 -3.59 -14.01
N VAL A 58 14.36 -3.83 -13.75
CA VAL A 58 13.53 -4.70 -14.59
C VAL A 58 12.34 -3.91 -15.10
N TYR A 59 12.18 -3.84 -16.42
CA TYR A 59 11.01 -3.22 -17.03
C TYR A 59 9.82 -4.17 -16.95
N ALA A 60 8.64 -3.60 -16.65
CA ALA A 60 7.39 -4.35 -16.70
C ALA A 60 6.89 -4.47 -18.15
N GLU A 61 6.27 -5.60 -18.45
CA GLU A 61 5.42 -5.77 -19.62
C GLU A 61 3.96 -5.55 -19.20
N TYR A 62 3.18 -4.89 -20.05
CA TYR A 62 1.76 -4.69 -19.79
C TYR A 62 0.97 -5.80 -20.48
N VAL A 63 0.38 -6.71 -19.69
CA VAL A 63 -0.30 -7.92 -20.16
C VAL A 63 -1.66 -8.01 -19.49
N ASP A 64 -2.73 -8.08 -20.29
CA ASP A 64 -4.12 -8.25 -19.83
C ASP A 64 -4.58 -7.25 -18.76
N GLY A 65 -4.04 -6.02 -18.77
CA GLY A 65 -4.40 -4.96 -17.83
C GLY A 65 -3.44 -4.80 -16.65
N GLU A 66 -2.47 -5.70 -16.52
CA GLU A 66 -1.54 -5.79 -15.39
C GLU A 66 -0.09 -5.52 -15.83
N TYR A 67 0.72 -4.98 -14.93
CA TYR A 67 2.16 -4.86 -15.14
C TYR A 67 2.89 -6.09 -14.58
N VAL A 68 3.55 -6.84 -15.45
CA VAL A 68 4.30 -8.05 -15.11
C VAL A 68 5.80 -7.77 -15.14
N PHE A 69 6.45 -7.89 -13.98
CA PHE A 69 7.91 -7.77 -13.86
C PHE A 69 8.56 -9.14 -14.04
N ASN A 70 8.93 -9.47 -15.28
CA ASN A 70 9.46 -10.78 -15.62
C ASN A 70 10.68 -11.17 -14.74
N GLY A 71 10.58 -12.34 -14.09
CA GLY A 71 11.63 -12.86 -13.20
C GLY A 71 11.60 -12.32 -11.77
N ILE A 72 10.62 -11.46 -11.43
CA ILE A 72 10.40 -10.97 -10.07
C ILE A 72 8.96 -11.30 -9.66
N ASP A 73 8.82 -12.17 -8.66
CA ASP A 73 7.55 -12.39 -7.98
C ASP A 73 7.41 -11.40 -6.82
N GLY A 74 6.34 -10.63 -6.80
CA GLY A 74 6.19 -9.54 -5.86
C GLY A 74 4.77 -9.00 -5.75
N ILE A 75 4.54 -8.32 -4.63
CA ILE A 75 3.27 -7.73 -4.23
C ILE A 75 3.27 -6.27 -4.70
N ALA A 76 2.49 -5.99 -5.74
CA ALA A 76 2.38 -4.67 -6.33
C ALA A 76 1.63 -3.70 -5.40
N CYS A 77 2.16 -2.48 -5.25
CA CYS A 77 1.46 -1.37 -4.59
C CYS A 77 1.97 -0.05 -5.20
N PHE A 78 1.43 0.30 -6.37
CA PHE A 78 1.83 1.51 -7.10
C PHE A 78 0.69 2.05 -7.98
N ALA A 79 0.86 3.27 -8.50
CA ALA A 79 -0.11 3.88 -9.40
C ALA A 79 0.60 4.56 -10.58
N SER A 80 0.28 4.12 -11.81
CA SER A 80 0.84 4.66 -13.04
C SER A 80 -0.06 5.75 -13.63
N MET A 81 0.50 6.62 -14.45
CA MET A 81 -0.29 7.54 -15.29
C MET A 81 -0.36 6.99 -16.72
N ASP A 82 -1.56 6.83 -17.26
CA ASP A 82 -1.80 6.51 -18.68
C ASP A 82 -2.72 7.57 -19.28
N ASP A 83 -2.25 8.32 -20.29
CA ASP A 83 -2.98 9.44 -20.91
C ASP A 83 -3.71 10.35 -19.89
N ASN A 84 -2.98 10.82 -18.86
CA ASN A 84 -3.48 11.63 -17.74
C ASN A 84 -4.51 10.96 -16.82
N THR A 85 -4.76 9.67 -16.99
CA THR A 85 -5.58 8.84 -16.11
C THR A 85 -4.69 8.12 -15.10
N LEU A 86 -5.07 8.18 -13.82
CA LEU A 86 -4.40 7.41 -12.77
C LEU A 86 -4.91 5.96 -12.81
N CYS A 87 -3.99 5.01 -13.00
CA CYS A 87 -4.28 3.59 -12.97
C CYS A 87 -3.61 2.98 -11.73
N THR A 88 -4.38 2.31 -10.88
CA THR A 88 -3.93 1.71 -9.63
C THR A 88 -3.58 0.24 -9.80
N HIS A 89 -2.45 -0.17 -9.24
CA HIS A 89 -1.93 -1.54 -9.29
C HIS A 89 -1.62 -1.98 -7.87
N VAL A 90 -2.60 -2.64 -7.24
CA VAL A 90 -2.55 -3.06 -5.84
C VAL A 90 -2.90 -4.53 -5.79
N ASP A 91 -1.96 -5.34 -5.31
CA ASP A 91 -2.12 -6.78 -5.13
C ASP A 91 -3.05 -7.09 -3.96
N ASP A 92 -3.80 -8.20 -4.03
CA ASP A 92 -4.76 -8.63 -3.00
C ASP A 92 -4.13 -8.85 -1.60
N ALA A 93 -2.82 -9.04 -1.52
CA ALA A 93 -2.11 -9.09 -0.24
C ALA A 93 -2.03 -7.73 0.47
N MET A 94 -2.30 -6.63 -0.24
CA MET A 94 -2.40 -5.28 0.33
C MET A 94 -3.81 -5.00 0.81
N THR A 95 -3.93 -4.84 2.12
CA THR A 95 -5.19 -4.52 2.80
C THR A 95 -5.30 -3.02 3.09
N ASP A 96 -6.52 -2.52 3.30
CA ASP A 96 -6.79 -1.10 3.60
C ASP A 96 -6.13 -0.14 2.60
N ALA A 97 -6.03 -0.55 1.34
CA ALA A 97 -5.31 0.20 0.33
C ALA A 97 -6.12 1.43 -0.11
N SER A 98 -5.47 2.60 -0.12
CA SER A 98 -6.00 3.84 -0.69
C SER A 98 -4.99 4.44 -1.65
N VAL A 99 -5.49 4.93 -2.79
CA VAL A 99 -4.68 5.68 -3.76
C VAL A 99 -5.43 6.96 -4.11
N ASP A 100 -4.81 8.08 -3.76
CA ASP A 100 -5.42 9.41 -3.87
C ASP A 100 -4.53 10.33 -4.70
N LEU A 101 -5.04 10.82 -5.84
CA LEU A 101 -4.43 11.92 -6.58
C LEU A 101 -5.06 13.23 -6.12
N HIS A 102 -4.23 14.18 -5.67
CA HIS A 102 -4.70 15.48 -5.27
C HIS A 102 -3.79 16.60 -5.78
N SER A 103 -4.40 17.73 -6.15
CA SER A 103 -3.69 18.96 -6.45
C SER A 103 -3.25 19.62 -5.14
N VAL A 104 -1.94 19.72 -4.92
CA VAL A 104 -1.36 20.42 -3.78
C VAL A 104 -1.51 21.93 -3.97
N ASN A 105 -1.33 22.40 -5.20
CA ASN A 105 -1.58 23.77 -5.67
C ASN A 105 -1.63 23.80 -7.22
N ASP A 106 -1.74 24.98 -7.81
CA ASP A 106 -1.80 25.18 -9.28
C ASP A 106 -0.58 24.63 -10.06
N ASP A 107 0.53 24.32 -9.37
CA ASP A 107 1.81 23.87 -9.93
C ASP A 107 2.26 22.51 -9.41
N ALA A 108 1.45 21.85 -8.60
CA ALA A 108 1.87 20.63 -7.94
C ALA A 108 0.73 19.66 -7.73
N GLU A 109 0.98 18.42 -8.10
CA GLU A 109 0.10 17.28 -7.85
C GLU A 109 0.87 16.22 -7.09
N GLU A 110 0.20 15.51 -6.21
CA GLU A 110 0.76 14.41 -5.45
C GLU A 110 -0.17 13.21 -5.49
N VAL A 111 0.43 12.03 -5.71
CA VAL A 111 -0.25 10.75 -5.51
C VAL A 111 0.13 10.24 -4.13
N THR A 112 -0.86 10.02 -3.27
CA THR A 112 -0.68 9.37 -1.97
C THR A 112 -1.17 7.94 -2.04
N ILE A 113 -0.34 7.00 -1.59
CA ILE A 113 -0.66 5.57 -1.52
C ILE A 113 -0.52 5.14 -0.06
N ASN A 114 -1.59 4.60 0.54
CA ASN A 114 -1.55 3.96 1.84
C ASN A 114 -1.96 2.51 1.69
N ALA A 115 -1.31 1.59 2.40
CA ALA A 115 -1.72 0.19 2.46
C ALA A 115 -1.21 -0.49 3.74
N THR A 116 -1.75 -1.67 4.04
CA THR A 116 -1.30 -2.54 5.13
C THR A 116 -0.92 -3.92 4.58
N LEU A 117 0.30 -4.36 4.89
CA LEU A 117 0.80 -5.69 4.62
C LEU A 117 0.76 -6.53 5.90
N TYR A 118 0.11 -7.69 5.84
CA TYR A 118 0.09 -8.65 6.94
C TYR A 118 1.13 -9.76 6.71
N LEU A 119 1.86 -10.09 7.77
CA LEU A 119 2.86 -11.16 7.77
C LEU A 119 2.57 -12.16 8.89
N SER A 120 2.90 -13.42 8.67
CA SER A 120 2.76 -14.47 9.68
C SER A 120 3.87 -14.37 10.74
N SER A 121 3.53 -14.65 12.00
CA SER A 121 4.50 -14.79 13.09
C SER A 121 5.27 -16.11 13.06
N SER A 122 4.81 -17.10 12.30
CA SER A 122 5.42 -18.43 12.22
C SER A 122 6.71 -18.45 11.38
N SER A 123 6.93 -17.44 10.55
CA SER A 123 8.14 -17.28 9.74
C SER A 123 8.74 -15.89 9.89
N ALA A 124 10.07 -15.80 9.82
CA ALA A 124 10.71 -14.51 9.64
C ALA A 124 10.65 -14.16 8.16
N CYS A 125 10.11 -13.00 7.85
CA CYS A 125 9.97 -12.54 6.47
C CYS A 125 10.92 -11.36 6.24
N ILE A 126 11.79 -11.49 5.24
CA ILE A 126 12.56 -10.35 4.74
C ILE A 126 11.72 -9.69 3.67
N VAL A 127 11.27 -8.47 3.96
CA VAL A 127 10.48 -7.65 3.04
C VAL A 127 11.44 -6.71 2.31
N GLN A 128 11.63 -6.94 1.02
CA GLN A 128 12.36 -6.04 0.12
C GLN A 128 11.41 -4.98 -0.43
N ARG A 129 11.81 -3.71 -0.34
CA ARG A 129 10.98 -2.57 -0.73
C ARG A 129 11.52 -1.98 -2.03
N ASN A 130 11.16 -2.58 -3.16
CA ASN A 130 11.73 -2.22 -4.45
C ASN A 130 10.95 -1.06 -5.08
N PRO A 131 11.53 0.15 -5.22
CA PRO A 131 10.80 1.28 -5.76
C PRO A 131 10.46 1.08 -7.24
N VAL A 132 9.24 1.46 -7.62
CA VAL A 132 8.74 1.38 -9.00
C VAL A 132 8.72 2.79 -9.58
N TYR A 133 9.24 2.93 -10.79
CA TYR A 133 9.33 4.20 -11.51
C TYR A 133 8.61 4.13 -12.85
N GLN A 134 8.09 5.27 -13.29
CA GLN A 134 7.52 5.46 -14.61
C GLN A 134 8.30 6.52 -15.37
N THR A 135 8.74 6.15 -16.57
CA THR A 135 9.43 7.05 -17.51
C THR A 135 8.47 8.07 -18.10
N ALA A 136 9.03 9.15 -18.69
CA ALA A 136 8.23 10.13 -19.43
C ALA A 136 7.46 9.54 -20.63
N SER A 137 7.93 8.43 -21.20
CA SER A 137 7.25 7.70 -22.29
C SER A 137 6.24 6.65 -21.79
N GLY A 138 5.98 6.60 -20.49
CA GLY A 138 4.97 5.70 -19.90
C GLY A 138 5.50 4.32 -19.48
N ALA A 139 6.71 3.93 -19.89
CA ALA A 139 7.29 2.64 -19.49
C ALA A 139 7.53 2.58 -17.98
N VAL A 140 7.15 1.47 -17.36
CA VAL A 140 7.28 1.21 -15.92
C VAL A 140 8.43 0.23 -15.67
N TYR A 141 9.22 0.48 -14.64
CA TYR A 141 10.30 -0.42 -14.22
C TYR A 141 10.49 -0.40 -12.71
N VAL A 142 11.07 -1.46 -12.19
CA VAL A 142 11.41 -1.63 -10.77
C VAL A 142 12.92 -1.65 -10.58
N VAL A 143 13.40 -1.13 -9.44
CA VAL A 143 14.82 -1.12 -9.06
C VAL A 143 15.02 -1.81 -7.71
N ALA A 144 16.14 -2.50 -7.54
CA ALA A 144 16.49 -3.16 -6.30
C ALA A 144 16.46 -2.19 -5.11
N GLY A 145 15.58 -2.45 -4.15
CA GLY A 145 15.42 -1.63 -2.95
C GLY A 145 16.27 -2.09 -1.77
N ASP A 146 15.83 -1.65 -0.60
CA ASP A 146 16.37 -2.06 0.69
C ASP A 146 15.41 -3.04 1.39
N GLY A 147 15.96 -3.99 2.13
CA GLY A 147 15.20 -4.98 2.89
C GLY A 147 15.07 -4.67 4.36
N ALA A 148 14.01 -5.17 4.99
CA ALA A 148 13.87 -5.22 6.44
C ALA A 148 13.36 -6.60 6.87
N GLU A 149 13.96 -7.18 7.91
CA GLU A 149 13.46 -8.40 8.54
C GLU A 149 12.34 -8.05 9.52
N TYR A 150 11.20 -8.72 9.37
CA TYR A 150 10.06 -8.65 10.27
C TYR A 150 9.91 -10.02 10.94
N ARG A 151 9.97 -10.05 12.28
CA ARG A 151 9.84 -11.27 13.09
C ARG A 151 9.26 -10.96 14.45
N GLY A 152 8.28 -11.75 14.87
CA GLY A 152 7.72 -11.73 16.23
C GLY A 152 6.28 -11.22 16.23
N GLU A 153 5.39 -12.01 16.81
CA GLU A 153 3.96 -11.71 16.83
C GLU A 153 3.63 -10.40 17.58
N GLY A 154 2.65 -9.64 17.07
CA GLY A 154 2.22 -8.40 17.69
C GLY A 154 3.16 -7.22 17.45
N LEU A 155 4.30 -7.44 16.77
CA LEU A 155 5.09 -6.35 16.24
C LEU A 155 4.40 -5.74 15.03
N SER A 156 4.47 -4.42 14.97
CA SER A 156 4.07 -3.63 13.82
C SER A 156 5.18 -2.67 13.46
N GLY A 157 5.24 -2.34 12.18
CA GLY A 157 6.13 -1.33 11.65
C GLY A 157 5.45 -0.57 10.53
N ASN A 158 6.18 0.37 9.96
CA ASN A 158 5.81 0.96 8.69
C ASN A 158 7.08 1.25 7.90
N PHE A 159 6.93 1.41 6.60
CA PHE A 159 7.94 2.04 5.77
C PHE A 159 7.25 3.00 4.80
N SER A 160 8.00 4.01 4.36
CA SER A 160 7.53 4.98 3.39
C SER A 160 8.56 5.21 2.30
N LEU A 161 8.06 5.54 1.11
CA LEU A 161 8.85 6.00 -0.02
C LEU A 161 8.24 7.31 -0.50
N SER A 162 9.07 8.31 -0.78
CA SER A 162 8.59 9.54 -1.37
C SER A 162 9.62 10.14 -2.31
N ASP A 163 9.14 10.67 -3.42
CA ASP A 163 9.95 11.37 -4.41
C ASP A 163 9.09 12.34 -5.22
N SER A 164 9.73 13.29 -5.89
CA SER A 164 9.05 14.23 -6.77
C SER A 164 9.91 14.61 -7.97
N VAL A 165 9.26 14.77 -9.12
CA VAL A 165 9.88 15.20 -10.37
C VAL A 165 9.28 16.52 -10.82
N LYS A 166 10.11 17.38 -11.42
CA LYS A 166 9.68 18.65 -12.02
C LYS A 166 9.71 18.57 -13.54
N ARG A 167 8.67 19.07 -14.20
CA ARG A 167 8.56 19.14 -15.67
C ARG A 167 8.16 20.54 -16.10
N TYR A 168 8.62 20.96 -17.27
CA TYR A 168 8.24 22.26 -17.83
C TYR A 168 7.16 22.05 -18.89
N GLU A 169 5.95 22.52 -18.60
CA GLU A 169 4.75 22.25 -19.38
C GLU A 169 3.92 23.53 -19.48
N GLY A 170 3.38 23.84 -20.67
CA GLY A 170 2.52 25.01 -20.85
C GLY A 170 3.14 26.37 -20.47
N GLY A 171 4.47 26.48 -20.45
CA GLY A 171 5.18 27.70 -20.04
C GLY A 171 5.44 27.81 -18.52
N LYS A 172 5.10 26.78 -17.74
CA LYS A 172 5.21 26.75 -16.28
C LYS A 172 5.93 25.48 -15.82
N THR A 173 6.53 25.51 -14.62
CA THR A 173 7.16 24.32 -14.03
C THR A 173 6.14 23.62 -13.14
N MET A 174 5.75 22.41 -13.53
CA MET A 174 4.89 21.52 -12.76
C MET A 174 5.74 20.60 -11.88
N THR A 175 5.25 20.27 -10.69
CA THR A 175 5.85 19.30 -9.76
C THR A 175 4.90 18.12 -9.57
N TYR A 176 5.39 16.90 -9.78
CA TYR A 176 4.63 15.67 -9.60
C TYR A 176 5.27 14.85 -8.49
N GLY A 177 4.58 14.76 -7.36
CA GLY A 177 4.98 14.00 -6.18
C GLY A 177 4.33 12.63 -6.13
N THR A 178 4.98 11.74 -5.39
CA THR A 178 4.40 10.48 -4.93
C THR A 178 4.83 10.27 -3.47
N TYR A 179 3.87 9.94 -2.62
CA TYR A 179 4.09 9.55 -1.24
C TYR A 179 3.42 8.20 -0.99
N LEU A 180 4.22 7.21 -0.62
CA LEU A 180 3.77 5.86 -0.28
C LEU A 180 4.02 5.62 1.22
N ASN A 181 3.03 5.05 1.89
CA ASN A 181 3.16 4.53 3.25
C ASN A 181 2.55 3.12 3.34
N VAL A 182 3.35 2.16 3.77
CA VAL A 182 2.90 0.78 4.00
C VAL A 182 3.08 0.44 5.47
N ALA A 183 1.97 0.19 6.16
CA ALA A 183 1.99 -0.41 7.48
C ALA A 183 2.27 -1.91 7.36
N VAL A 184 3.08 -2.45 8.27
CA VAL A 184 3.38 -3.89 8.33
C VAL A 184 2.90 -4.40 9.67
N LYS A 185 2.05 -5.44 9.67
CA LYS A 185 1.50 -6.06 10.89
C LYS A 185 1.84 -7.55 10.91
N ILE A 186 2.44 -8.01 12.00
CA ILE A 186 2.74 -9.43 12.21
C ILE A 186 1.64 -10.07 13.06
N ILE A 187 0.94 -11.05 12.49
CA ILE A 187 -0.20 -11.74 13.12
C ILE A 187 0.15 -13.20 13.43
N ALA A 188 -0.54 -13.79 14.41
CA ALA A 188 -0.52 -15.23 14.58
C ALA A 188 -1.11 -15.90 13.32
N GLU A 189 -0.50 -17.01 12.90
CA GLU A 189 -1.01 -17.78 11.77
C GLU A 189 -2.44 -18.27 12.07
N PRO A 190 -3.44 -17.92 11.23
CA PRO A 190 -4.79 -18.41 11.40
C PRO A 190 -4.83 -19.95 11.27
N GLU A 191 -5.53 -20.61 12.19
CA GLU A 191 -5.73 -22.06 12.18
C GLU A 191 -7.14 -22.43 11.70
N LYS A 192 -8.11 -21.55 11.96
CA LYS A 192 -9.53 -21.78 11.68
C LYS A 192 -10.28 -20.45 11.65
N ILE A 193 -11.24 -20.32 10.75
CA ILE A 193 -12.17 -19.20 10.70
C ILE A 193 -13.54 -19.67 11.20
N GLU A 194 -14.10 -18.99 12.18
CA GLU A 194 -15.44 -19.23 12.72
C GLU A 194 -16.39 -18.17 12.18
N VAL A 195 -17.50 -18.58 11.56
CA VAL A 195 -18.53 -17.65 11.09
C VAL A 195 -19.81 -17.92 11.87
N SER A 196 -20.17 -16.98 12.73
CA SER A 196 -21.33 -17.09 13.62
C SER A 196 -22.41 -16.09 13.19
N GLN A 197 -23.61 -16.57 12.88
CA GLN A 197 -24.73 -15.75 12.45
C GLN A 197 -25.75 -15.59 13.58
N PHE A 198 -26.24 -14.38 13.81
CA PHE A 198 -27.13 -14.08 14.92
C PHE A 198 -28.39 -13.32 14.51
N GLU A 199 -29.47 -13.59 15.25
CA GLU A 199 -30.69 -12.78 15.27
C GLU A 199 -30.45 -11.44 15.97
N ALA A 200 -31.39 -10.49 15.79
CA ALA A 200 -31.31 -9.17 16.44
C ALA A 200 -31.36 -9.23 17.97
N ASP A 201 -31.93 -10.29 18.55
CA ASP A 201 -31.99 -10.51 20.00
C ASP A 201 -30.75 -11.24 20.57
N GLY A 202 -29.77 -11.54 19.71
CA GLY A 202 -28.53 -12.22 20.07
C GLY A 202 -28.61 -13.75 20.07
N ARG A 203 -29.73 -14.33 19.62
CA ARG A 203 -29.83 -15.79 19.44
C ARG A 203 -28.99 -16.26 18.26
N LEU A 204 -28.16 -17.28 18.48
CA LEU A 204 -27.37 -17.92 17.43
C LEU A 204 -28.30 -18.61 16.41
N ILE A 205 -28.09 -18.31 15.12
CA ILE A 205 -28.75 -18.93 13.96
C ILE A 205 -27.90 -20.11 13.49
N SER A 206 -26.62 -19.86 13.21
CA SER A 206 -25.67 -20.86 12.73
C SER A 206 -24.25 -20.52 13.18
N LEU A 207 -23.42 -21.56 13.25
CA LEU A 207 -21.99 -21.48 13.51
C LEU A 207 -21.30 -22.45 12.55
N GLU A 208 -20.44 -21.90 11.70
CA GLU A 208 -19.71 -22.64 10.69
C GLU A 208 -18.20 -22.43 10.86
N TYR A 209 -17.43 -23.42 10.42
CA TYR A 209 -15.98 -23.42 10.52
C TYR A 209 -15.38 -23.62 9.14
N TYR A 210 -14.41 -22.78 8.81
CA TYR A 210 -13.68 -22.81 7.56
C TYR A 210 -12.19 -22.95 7.84
N ALA A 211 -11.48 -23.64 6.96
CA ALA A 211 -10.03 -23.53 6.93
C ALA A 211 -9.63 -22.11 6.50
N PRO A 212 -8.50 -21.56 6.97
CA PRO A 212 -7.96 -20.32 6.45
C PRO A 212 -7.83 -20.37 4.92
N GLY A 213 -8.31 -19.35 4.21
CA GLY A 213 -8.30 -19.30 2.75
C GLY A 213 -9.43 -20.11 2.09
N ALA A 214 -10.35 -20.68 2.87
CA ALA A 214 -11.47 -21.49 2.38
C ALA A 214 -12.85 -20.89 2.70
N LEU A 215 -12.94 -19.58 3.00
CA LEU A 215 -14.25 -18.92 2.99
C LEU A 215 -14.86 -19.02 1.58
N PRO A 216 -16.18 -19.25 1.48
CA PRO A 216 -16.86 -19.24 0.20
C PRO A 216 -16.88 -17.83 -0.39
N ASP A 217 -17.05 -17.72 -1.71
CA ASP A 217 -17.15 -16.41 -2.38
C ASP A 217 -18.36 -15.60 -1.89
N SER A 218 -19.44 -16.29 -1.49
CA SER A 218 -20.63 -15.66 -0.94
C SER A 218 -21.41 -16.59 -0.01
N ILE A 219 -22.11 -15.99 0.96
CA ILE A 219 -23.12 -16.65 1.79
C ILE A 219 -24.46 -15.91 1.69
N ASP A 220 -25.55 -16.67 1.64
CA ASP A 220 -26.90 -16.12 1.82
C ASP A 220 -27.19 -16.04 3.32
N SER A 221 -27.53 -14.84 3.81
CA SER A 221 -27.78 -14.63 5.24
C SER A 221 -29.02 -13.78 5.48
N ALA A 222 -29.84 -14.24 6.42
CA ALA A 222 -30.91 -13.46 7.04
C ALA A 222 -30.52 -12.92 8.43
N ALA A 223 -29.24 -13.06 8.81
CA ALA A 223 -28.78 -12.67 10.13
C ALA A 223 -28.83 -11.14 10.30
N ALA A 224 -29.17 -10.71 11.52
CA ALA A 224 -29.07 -9.31 11.89
C ALA A 224 -27.60 -8.86 11.88
N TYR A 225 -26.71 -9.72 12.42
CA TYR A 225 -25.27 -9.52 12.42
C TYR A 225 -24.52 -10.85 12.37
N ILE A 226 -23.28 -10.78 11.92
CA ILE A 226 -22.34 -11.90 11.81
C ILE A 226 -21.12 -11.57 12.66
N VAL A 227 -20.59 -12.56 13.37
CA VAL A 227 -19.31 -12.47 14.06
C VAL A 227 -18.34 -13.43 13.39
N VAL A 228 -17.22 -12.90 12.90
CA VAL A 228 -16.13 -13.70 12.35
C VAL A 228 -15.03 -13.82 13.39
N GLY A 229 -14.73 -15.05 13.78
CA GLY A 229 -13.62 -15.39 14.67
C GLY A 229 -12.43 -15.92 13.88
N THR A 230 -11.29 -15.24 13.92
CA THR A 230 -10.02 -15.76 13.43
C THR A 230 -9.29 -16.44 14.58
N VAL A 231 -9.27 -17.77 14.59
CA VAL A 231 -8.65 -18.58 15.64
C VAL A 231 -7.18 -18.82 15.30
N SER A 232 -6.32 -18.67 16.30
CA SER A 232 -4.89 -18.94 16.22
C SER A 232 -4.38 -19.48 17.55
N GLN A 233 -3.11 -19.90 17.59
CA GLN A 233 -2.41 -20.28 18.83
C GLN A 233 -2.46 -19.19 19.92
N SER A 234 -2.62 -17.92 19.55
CA SER A 234 -2.64 -16.77 20.47
C SER A 234 -4.03 -16.40 20.94
N GLY A 235 -5.05 -17.14 20.49
CA GLY A 235 -6.46 -16.92 20.80
C GLY A 235 -7.26 -16.55 19.57
N THR A 236 -8.52 -16.15 19.81
CA THR A 236 -9.47 -15.79 18.76
C THR A 236 -9.63 -14.28 18.70
N ASN A 237 -9.39 -13.69 17.53
CA ASN A 237 -9.80 -12.32 17.23
C ASN A 237 -11.21 -12.33 16.63
N TYR A 238 -12.11 -11.51 17.16
CA TYR A 238 -13.49 -11.43 16.69
C TYR A 238 -13.77 -10.08 16.03
N GLU A 239 -14.35 -10.13 14.84
CA GLU A 239 -14.83 -8.98 14.09
C GLU A 239 -16.34 -9.06 13.91
N LEU A 240 -17.01 -7.93 14.09
CA LEU A 240 -18.47 -7.82 14.00
C LEU A 240 -18.85 -7.21 12.65
N PHE A 241 -19.71 -7.91 11.92
CA PHE A 241 -20.26 -7.50 10.64
C PHE A 241 -21.76 -7.26 10.77
N GLN A 242 -22.20 -6.07 10.42
CA GLN A 242 -23.57 -5.57 10.55
C GLN A 242 -24.23 -5.37 9.17
N SER A 243 -25.47 -4.87 9.16
CA SER A 243 -26.26 -4.68 7.93
C SER A 243 -25.73 -3.67 6.93
N GLY A 244 -24.79 -2.82 7.34
CA GLY A 244 -24.06 -1.94 6.43
C GLY A 244 -22.92 -2.62 5.69
N ASP A 245 -22.48 -3.81 6.12
CA ASP A 245 -21.32 -4.49 5.55
C ASP A 245 -21.75 -5.42 4.42
N GLU A 246 -21.11 -5.27 3.26
CA GLU A 246 -21.42 -6.05 2.04
C GLU A 246 -20.69 -7.40 2.01
N ALA A 247 -19.60 -7.53 2.77
CA ALA A 247 -18.79 -8.74 2.82
C ALA A 247 -18.22 -8.95 4.23
N ILE A 248 -18.02 -10.22 4.57
CA ILE A 248 -17.14 -10.61 5.67
C ILE A 248 -15.73 -10.83 5.14
N THR A 249 -14.74 -10.58 5.98
CA THR A 249 -13.33 -10.77 5.61
C THR A 249 -12.61 -11.62 6.66
N ALA A 250 -11.62 -12.38 6.21
CA ALA A 250 -10.71 -13.10 7.09
C ALA A 250 -9.32 -13.19 6.46
N LEU A 251 -8.29 -13.14 7.30
CA LEU A 251 -6.91 -13.31 6.86
C LEU A 251 -6.57 -14.80 6.79
N TYR A 252 -5.74 -15.16 5.81
CA TYR A 252 -5.02 -16.43 5.77
C TYR A 252 -3.60 -16.20 5.31
N CYS A 253 -2.65 -17.01 5.79
CA CYS A 253 -1.24 -16.86 5.46
C CYS A 253 -0.81 -17.88 4.42
N ARG A 254 -0.09 -17.41 3.39
CA ARG A 254 0.54 -18.23 2.37
C ARG A 254 1.85 -18.81 2.90
N GLU A 255 2.42 -19.78 2.17
CA GLU A 255 3.69 -20.43 2.55
C GLU A 255 4.88 -19.47 2.59
N ASP A 256 4.83 -18.35 1.85
CA ASP A 256 5.85 -17.31 1.83
C ASP A 256 5.81 -16.37 3.06
N GLY A 257 4.86 -16.62 3.98
CA GLY A 257 4.68 -15.84 5.21
C GLY A 257 3.84 -14.58 5.02
N VAL A 258 3.36 -14.27 3.82
CA VAL A 258 2.45 -13.15 3.57
C VAL A 258 1.02 -13.58 3.83
N CYS A 259 0.24 -12.74 4.50
CA CYS A 259 -1.16 -13.01 4.78
C CYS A 259 -2.06 -12.13 3.91
N VAL A 260 -3.03 -12.79 3.27
CA VAL A 260 -3.96 -12.22 2.28
C VAL A 260 -5.35 -12.18 2.91
N GLN A 261 -6.11 -11.12 2.59
CA GLN A 261 -7.49 -10.99 3.02
C GLN A 261 -8.42 -11.69 2.03
N GLN A 262 -9.10 -12.72 2.49
CA GLN A 262 -10.20 -13.34 1.76
C GLN A 262 -11.49 -12.61 2.07
N SER A 263 -12.26 -12.29 1.02
CA SER A 263 -13.58 -11.67 1.12
C SER A 263 -14.66 -12.69 0.78
N CYS A 264 -15.77 -12.65 1.53
CA CYS A 264 -16.96 -13.44 1.29
C CYS A 264 -18.17 -12.50 1.28
N ALA A 265 -18.81 -12.35 0.12
CA ALA A 265 -19.98 -11.49 -0.03
C ALA A 265 -21.16 -12.00 0.84
N VAL A 266 -21.90 -11.07 1.44
CA VAL A 266 -23.08 -11.40 2.25
C VAL A 266 -24.34 -10.99 1.49
N ASN A 267 -24.98 -11.97 0.86
CA ASN A 267 -26.23 -11.77 0.15
C ASN A 267 -27.38 -11.74 1.14
N ARG A 268 -27.90 -10.55 1.42
CA ARG A 268 -29.07 -10.39 2.27
C ARG A 268 -30.33 -10.58 1.47
N SER A 269 -31.22 -11.42 1.98
CA SER A 269 -32.57 -11.53 1.45
C SER A 269 -33.25 -10.17 1.59
N VAL A 270 -33.48 -9.47 0.48
CA VAL A 270 -34.26 -8.22 0.49
C VAL A 270 -35.69 -8.60 0.87
N GLU A 271 -36.15 -8.17 2.05
CA GLU A 271 -37.58 -8.22 2.37
C GLU A 271 -38.33 -7.42 1.29
N LYS A 272 -39.22 -8.12 0.57
CA LYS A 272 -40.19 -7.50 -0.34
C LYS A 272 -41.36 -6.91 0.43
#